data_AF-A0A4Y7RT37-F1
#
_entry.id   AF-A0A4Y7RT37-F1
#
_cell.length_a   1.000
_cell.length_b   1.000
_cell.length_c   1.000
_cell.angle_alpha   90.00
_cell.angle_beta   90.00
_cell.angle_gamma   90.00
#
_symmetry.space_group_name_H-M   'P 1'
#
loop_
_entity.id
_entity.type
_entity.pdbx_description
1 polymer ?
#
loop_
_entity_poly.entity_id
_entity_poly.type
_entity_poly.pdbx_seq_one_letter_code
_entity_poly.pdbx_strand_id
1 'polypeptide(L)'
;MRRFVIFTPGCTEEDLKVWEDAGFKLVDETSLDYPELRPDVIFICDFKAGVITWQLISKLLPKVLILTGSSEQTPVIPGELADLFNLQVIKGENISFTIGSTIQGQVVTPAWEIYRVSDGPLTPQEQLQALADSIYRFLLQDVFKETAEWCGHMSSVVGPM
;
A
#
# COMPACT_ATOMS: atom_id res chain seq x y z
N MET A 1 17.58 3.96 -6.29
CA MET A 1 16.38 3.10 -6.26
C MET A 1 15.20 3.95 -6.72
N ARG A 2 14.32 3.45 -7.60
CA ARG A 2 13.10 4.18 -7.97
C ARG A 2 12.21 4.30 -6.74
N ARG A 3 11.56 5.45 -6.53
CA ARG A 3 10.55 5.60 -5.46
C ARG A 3 9.31 4.80 -5.81
N PHE A 4 8.68 4.17 -4.81
CA PHE A 4 7.37 3.55 -5.00
C PHE A 4 6.34 4.62 -5.34
N VAL A 5 5.48 4.31 -6.31
CA VAL A 5 4.46 5.24 -6.80
C VAL A 5 3.13 4.94 -6.13
N ILE A 6 2.44 5.97 -5.67
CA ILE A 6 1.12 5.83 -5.03
C ILE A 6 0.07 6.71 -5.70
N PHE A 7 -1.11 6.14 -5.89
CA PHE A 7 -2.31 6.85 -6.32
C PHE A 7 -3.35 6.89 -5.18
N THR A 8 -3.78 8.09 -4.80
CA THR A 8 -4.54 8.38 -3.58
C THR A 8 -5.82 9.19 -3.88
N PRO A 9 -6.77 8.64 -4.67
CA PRO A 9 -7.97 9.38 -5.05
C PRO A 9 -8.79 9.78 -3.83
N GLY A 10 -9.27 11.02 -3.81
CA GLY A 10 -10.14 11.54 -2.74
C GLY A 10 -9.44 11.85 -1.41
N CYS A 11 -8.11 11.73 -1.33
CA CYS A 11 -7.35 12.08 -0.12
C CYS A 11 -7.21 13.60 0.05
N THR A 12 -7.11 14.03 1.31
CA THR A 12 -6.83 15.44 1.65
C THR A 12 -5.35 15.79 1.45
N GLU A 13 -4.99 17.08 1.38
CA GLU A 13 -3.58 17.49 1.29
C GLU A 13 -2.74 16.98 2.48
N GLU A 14 -3.35 16.87 3.66
CA GLU A 14 -2.70 16.33 4.86
C GLU A 14 -2.39 14.84 4.71
N ASP A 15 -3.31 14.05 4.12
CA ASP A 15 -3.09 12.64 3.83
C ASP A 15 -2.01 12.46 2.75
N LEU A 16 -2.03 13.29 1.71
CA LEU A 16 -1.02 13.26 0.64
C LEU A 16 0.38 13.49 1.20
N LYS A 17 0.52 14.45 2.12
CA LYS A 17 1.78 14.75 2.78
C LYS A 17 2.31 13.56 3.59
N VAL A 18 1.44 12.80 4.26
CA VAL A 18 1.85 11.59 4.99
C VAL A 18 2.51 10.57 4.05
N TRP A 19 1.94 10.35 2.87
CA TRP A 19 2.52 9.44 1.88
C TRP A 19 3.83 9.95 1.29
N GLU A 20 3.93 11.26 1.03
CA GLU A 20 5.18 11.87 0.58
C GLU A 20 6.28 11.78 1.63
N ASP A 21 5.97 12.08 2.90
CA ASP A 21 6.90 12.00 4.04
C ASP A 21 7.39 10.56 4.27
N ALA A 22 6.56 9.55 4.00
CA ALA A 22 6.95 8.14 4.00
C ALA A 22 7.85 7.74 2.81
N GLY A 23 8.01 8.60 1.81
CA GLY A 23 8.92 8.42 0.68
C GLY A 23 8.27 8.00 -0.64
N PHE A 24 6.93 7.99 -0.72
CA PHE A 24 6.22 7.67 -1.95
C PHE A 24 6.26 8.81 -2.96
N LYS A 25 6.20 8.47 -4.25
CA LYS A 25 5.94 9.42 -5.34
C LYS A 25 4.43 9.47 -5.60
N LEU A 26 3.83 10.61 -5.33
CA LEU A 26 2.41 10.86 -5.63
C LEU A 26 2.21 10.97 -7.16
N VAL A 27 1.12 10.39 -7.65
CA VAL A 27 0.64 10.55 -9.03
C VAL A 27 -0.85 10.88 -9.03
N ASP A 28 -1.30 11.54 -10.10
CA ASP A 28 -2.70 11.83 -10.35
C ASP A 28 -3.30 10.89 -11.42
N GLU A 29 -4.59 11.04 -11.68
CA GLU A 29 -5.31 10.20 -12.66
C GLU A 29 -4.77 10.38 -14.09
N THR A 30 -4.31 11.58 -14.44
CA THR A 30 -3.78 11.88 -15.79
C THR A 30 -2.44 11.19 -16.06
N SER A 31 -1.74 10.81 -14.99
CA SER A 31 -0.45 10.16 -15.03
C SER A 31 -0.54 8.63 -15.20
N LEU A 32 -1.74 8.05 -15.06
CA LEU A 32 -1.92 6.59 -15.00
C LEU A 32 -1.73 5.86 -16.34
N ASP A 33 -1.77 6.58 -17.46
CA ASP A 33 -1.50 6.00 -18.78
C ASP A 33 -0.01 5.85 -19.09
N TYR A 34 0.89 6.45 -18.28
CA TYR A 34 2.33 6.32 -18.43
C TYR A 34 2.86 5.09 -17.67
N PRO A 35 3.49 4.10 -18.34
CA PRO A 35 3.95 2.86 -17.70
C PRO A 35 4.88 3.07 -16.50
N GLU A 36 5.75 4.09 -16.57
CA GLU A 36 6.69 4.48 -15.52
C GLU A 36 6.05 5.20 -14.33
N LEU A 37 4.78 5.57 -14.45
CA LEU A 37 3.97 6.19 -13.40
C LEU A 37 2.84 5.28 -12.93
N ARG A 38 2.80 4.03 -13.42
CA ARG A 38 1.88 3.02 -12.92
C ARG A 38 2.07 2.85 -11.40
N PRO A 39 1.01 2.96 -10.60
CA PRO A 39 1.12 2.95 -9.15
C PRO A 39 1.49 1.56 -8.62
N ASP A 40 2.47 1.51 -7.72
CA ASP A 40 2.75 0.35 -6.89
C ASP A 40 1.67 0.19 -5.81
N VAL A 41 1.14 1.31 -5.31
CA VAL A 41 0.12 1.36 -4.27
C VAL A 41 -1.09 2.17 -4.74
N ILE A 42 -2.29 1.67 -4.50
CA ILE A 42 -3.53 2.46 -4.58
C ILE A 42 -4.13 2.55 -3.18
N PHE A 43 -4.34 3.76 -2.68
CA PHE A 43 -4.97 4.02 -1.39
C PHE A 43 -6.26 4.79 -1.59
N ILE A 44 -7.39 4.23 -1.16
CA ILE A 44 -8.70 4.84 -1.30
C ILE A 44 -9.17 5.26 0.08
N CYS A 45 -9.15 6.58 0.31
CA CYS A 45 -9.66 7.19 1.53
C CYS A 45 -11.18 7.25 1.47
N ASP A 46 -11.85 6.81 2.55
CA ASP A 46 -13.29 6.88 2.76
C ASP A 46 -14.03 6.32 1.55
N PHE A 47 -14.03 4.98 1.41
CA PHE A 47 -14.60 4.27 0.25
C PHE A 47 -16.07 4.68 0.02
N LYS A 48 -16.25 5.76 -0.72
CA LYS A 48 -17.53 6.23 -1.24
C LYS A 48 -17.70 5.61 -2.61
N ALA A 49 -18.87 5.02 -2.84
CA ALA A 49 -19.24 4.53 -4.15
C ALA A 49 -19.01 5.65 -5.20
N GLY A 50 -18.09 5.41 -6.15
CA GLY A 50 -17.80 6.34 -7.25
C GLY A 50 -16.44 7.06 -7.21
N VAL A 51 -15.62 6.92 -6.16
CA VAL A 51 -14.28 7.55 -6.12
C VAL A 51 -13.30 6.91 -7.10
N ILE A 52 -13.40 5.60 -7.31
CA ILE A 52 -12.66 4.87 -8.35
C ILE A 52 -13.44 3.62 -8.77
N THR A 53 -13.32 3.21 -10.02
CA THR A 53 -13.96 1.99 -10.52
C THR A 53 -13.06 0.77 -10.28
N TRP A 54 -13.65 -0.36 -9.93
CA TRP A 54 -12.95 -1.65 -9.86
C TRP A 54 -12.28 -2.00 -11.19
N GLN A 55 -12.85 -1.57 -12.31
CA GLN A 55 -12.26 -1.74 -13.65
C GLN A 55 -10.90 -1.04 -13.77
N LEU A 56 -10.78 0.19 -13.25
CA LEU A 56 -9.49 0.90 -13.25
C LEU A 56 -8.48 0.19 -12.35
N ILE A 57 -8.89 -0.30 -11.18
CA ILE A 57 -8.01 -1.07 -10.29
C ILE A 57 -7.54 -2.36 -10.98
N SER A 58 -8.41 -3.09 -11.68
CA SER A 58 -8.03 -4.27 -12.46
C SER A 58 -7.04 -3.93 -13.59
N LYS A 59 -7.24 -2.81 -14.29
CA LYS A 59 -6.32 -2.35 -15.35
C LYS A 59 -4.94 -2.03 -14.76
N LEU A 60 -4.91 -1.34 -13.62
CA LEU A 60 -3.67 -0.89 -12.97
C LEU A 60 -2.98 -1.97 -12.17
N LEU A 61 -3.71 -2.98 -11.67
CA LEU A 61 -3.22 -4.12 -10.91
C LEU A 61 -2.04 -3.76 -9.97
N PRO A 62 -2.27 -2.90 -8.96
CA PRO A 62 -1.20 -2.42 -8.10
C PRO A 62 -0.59 -3.58 -7.29
N LYS A 63 0.64 -3.40 -6.80
CA LYS A 63 1.25 -4.35 -5.86
C LYS A 63 0.48 -4.39 -4.54
N VAL A 64 -0.07 -3.25 -4.13
CA VAL A 64 -0.87 -3.10 -2.92
C VAL A 64 -2.10 -2.22 -3.19
N LEU A 65 -3.27 -2.70 -2.80
CA LEU A 65 -4.53 -1.97 -2.76
C LEU A 65 -4.95 -1.79 -1.30
N ILE A 66 -5.30 -0.58 -0.90
CA ILE A 66 -5.71 -0.25 0.47
C ILE A 66 -7.05 0.47 0.43
N LEU A 67 -8.02 -0.05 1.16
CA LEU A 67 -9.33 0.57 1.36
C LEU A 67 -9.48 0.95 2.83
N THR A 68 -9.83 2.20 3.13
CA THR A 68 -10.21 2.60 4.48
C THR A 68 -11.71 2.46 4.68
N GLY A 69 -12.09 1.96 5.85
CA GLY A 69 -13.45 2.03 6.35
C GLY A 69 -13.46 2.24 7.86
N SER A 70 -14.64 2.22 8.46
CA SER A 70 -14.78 2.37 9.91
C SER A 70 -14.49 1.04 10.62
N SER A 71 -14.43 1.07 11.96
CA SER A 71 -14.38 -0.14 12.78
C SER A 71 -15.61 -1.04 12.62
N GLU A 72 -16.75 -0.46 12.24
CA GLU A 72 -18.03 -1.16 12.05
C GLU A 72 -18.27 -1.61 10.61
N GLN A 73 -17.61 -0.96 9.64
CA GLN A 73 -17.76 -1.27 8.21
C GLN A 73 -16.38 -1.42 7.56
N THR A 74 -16.00 -2.68 7.37
CA THR A 74 -14.79 -3.04 6.63
C THR A 74 -15.10 -3.12 5.14
N PRO A 75 -14.45 -2.32 4.27
CA PRO A 75 -14.67 -2.36 2.84
C PRO A 75 -14.30 -3.73 2.27
N VAL A 76 -14.99 -4.17 1.22
CA VAL A 76 -14.76 -5.48 0.60
C VAL A 76 -14.26 -5.30 -0.83
N ILE A 77 -13.17 -5.97 -1.16
CA ILE A 77 -12.68 -6.08 -2.53
C ILE A 77 -13.55 -7.12 -3.27
N PRO A 78 -14.13 -6.80 -4.44
CA PRO A 78 -15.05 -7.69 -5.14
C PRO A 78 -14.35 -8.96 -5.67
N GLY A 79 -15.10 -10.06 -5.78
CA GLY A 79 -14.60 -11.42 -5.97
C GLY A 79 -13.47 -11.58 -6.99
N GLU A 80 -13.69 -11.21 -8.25
CA GLU A 80 -12.66 -11.38 -9.30
C GLU A 80 -11.36 -10.63 -9.01
N LEU A 81 -11.41 -9.48 -8.32
CA LEU A 81 -10.20 -8.81 -7.85
C LEU A 81 -9.64 -9.50 -6.61
N ALA A 82 -10.50 -9.90 -5.67
CA ALA A 82 -10.08 -10.52 -4.41
C ALA A 82 -9.22 -11.76 -4.66
N ASP A 83 -9.54 -12.55 -5.69
CA ASP A 83 -8.77 -13.74 -6.08
C ASP A 83 -7.35 -13.42 -6.58
N LEU A 84 -7.07 -12.17 -6.97
CA LEU A 84 -5.76 -11.70 -7.40
C LEU A 84 -4.88 -11.21 -6.25
N PHE A 85 -5.45 -11.02 -5.06
CA PHE A 85 -4.77 -10.43 -3.92
C PHE A 85 -4.73 -11.37 -2.72
N ASN A 86 -3.61 -11.39 -2.03
CA ASN A 86 -3.55 -11.82 -0.64
C ASN A 86 -4.22 -10.75 0.22
N LEU A 87 -5.38 -11.09 0.79
CA LEU A 87 -6.19 -10.16 1.56
C LEU A 87 -5.83 -10.18 3.05
N GLN A 88 -5.78 -8.98 3.65
CA GLN A 88 -5.54 -8.76 5.06
C GLN A 88 -6.40 -7.60 5.54
N VAL A 89 -6.86 -7.66 6.79
CA VAL A 89 -7.48 -6.51 7.46
C VAL A 89 -6.61 -6.11 8.65
N ILE A 90 -6.23 -4.84 8.69
CA ILE A 90 -5.51 -4.23 9.82
C ILE A 90 -6.45 -3.26 10.50
N LYS A 91 -6.65 -3.43 11.81
CA LYS A 91 -7.53 -2.56 12.61
C LYS A 91 -6.68 -1.57 13.39
N GLY A 92 -7.06 -0.30 13.30
CA GLY A 92 -6.58 0.77 14.17
C GLY A 92 -7.65 1.20 15.17
N GLU A 93 -7.48 2.37 15.76
CA GLU A 93 -8.50 3.02 16.59
C GLU A 93 -9.58 3.67 15.71
N ASN A 94 -10.78 3.07 15.70
CA ASN A 94 -11.96 3.50 14.94
C ASN A 94 -11.85 3.46 13.40
N ILE A 95 -10.71 3.03 12.86
CA ILE A 95 -10.46 2.83 11.42
C ILE A 95 -10.10 1.37 11.14
N SER A 96 -10.52 0.88 9.98
CA SER A 96 -10.07 -0.40 9.44
C SER A 96 -9.44 -0.21 8.07
N PHE A 97 -8.34 -0.92 7.83
CA PHE A 97 -7.62 -0.94 6.56
C PHE A 97 -7.78 -2.32 5.95
N THR A 98 -8.49 -2.42 4.83
CA THR A 98 -8.51 -3.64 4.01
C THR A 98 -7.40 -3.55 2.99
N ILE A 99 -6.45 -4.46 3.07
CA ILE A 99 -5.25 -4.49 2.26
C ILE A 99 -5.31 -5.72 1.37
N GLY A 100 -5.22 -5.52 0.05
CA GLY A 100 -4.94 -6.57 -0.91
C GLY A 100 -3.52 -6.42 -1.43
N SER A 101 -2.72 -7.49 -1.47
CA SER A 101 -1.40 -7.45 -2.09
C SER A 101 -1.14 -8.62 -3.03
N THR A 102 -0.51 -8.34 -4.18
CA THR A 102 -0.02 -9.37 -5.11
C THR A 102 1.34 -9.92 -4.67
N ILE A 103 1.99 -9.30 -3.69
CA ILE A 103 3.28 -9.72 -3.11
C ILE A 103 3.03 -10.88 -2.13
N GLN A 104 4.00 -11.80 -2.04
CA GLN A 104 3.98 -12.86 -1.05
C GLN A 104 4.27 -12.35 0.36
N GLY A 105 3.38 -12.67 1.30
CA GLY A 105 3.50 -12.34 2.72
C GLY A 105 2.34 -11.48 3.21
N GLN A 106 2.49 -10.92 4.39
CA GLN A 106 1.52 -10.02 5.01
C GLN A 106 2.21 -8.73 5.44
N VAL A 107 1.47 -7.63 5.39
CA VAL A 107 1.91 -6.36 5.94
C VAL A 107 1.96 -6.52 7.45
N VAL A 108 3.09 -6.17 8.06
CA VAL A 108 3.24 -6.20 9.52
C VAL A 108 2.30 -5.18 10.14
N THR A 109 1.72 -5.50 11.29
CA THR A 109 0.91 -4.56 12.07
C THR A 109 1.68 -3.25 12.27
N PRO A 110 1.10 -2.10 11.91
CA PRO A 110 1.76 -0.83 12.07
C PRO A 110 2.16 -0.55 13.52
N ALA A 111 3.33 0.06 13.67
CA ALA A 111 3.87 0.45 14.96
C ALA A 111 3.21 1.75 15.45
N TRP A 112 1.92 1.66 15.79
CA TRP A 112 1.06 2.80 16.11
C TRP A 112 1.66 3.75 17.14
N GLU A 113 2.25 3.18 18.20
CA GLU A 113 2.81 3.92 19.33
C GLU A 113 3.98 4.85 18.94
N ILE A 114 4.70 4.55 17.85
CA ILE A 114 5.83 5.40 17.40
C ILE A 114 5.33 6.76 16.90
N TYR A 115 4.11 6.79 16.36
CA TYR A 115 3.52 7.98 15.75
C TYR A 115 2.58 8.73 16.69
N ARG A 116 2.33 8.21 17.90
CA ARG A 116 1.49 8.88 18.89
C ARG A 116 2.20 10.12 19.45
N VAL A 117 1.60 11.29 19.25
CA VAL A 117 2.15 12.58 19.69
C VAL A 117 1.71 12.94 21.12
N SER A 118 0.56 12.45 21.58
CA SER A 118 0.00 12.77 22.90
C SER A 118 -0.59 11.55 23.60
N ASP A 119 -0.77 11.61 24.93
CA ASP A 119 -1.33 10.51 25.77
C ASP A 119 -2.84 10.23 25.54
N GLY A 120 -3.36 10.53 24.35
CA GLY A 120 -4.74 10.32 23.94
C GLY A 120 -4.93 9.18 22.92
N PRO A 121 -6.17 8.99 22.43
CA PRO A 121 -6.42 8.07 21.33
C PRO A 121 -5.69 8.52 20.05
N LEU A 122 -5.29 7.54 19.24
CA LEU A 122 -4.61 7.79 17.98
C LEU A 122 -5.53 8.50 17.00
N THR A 123 -5.07 9.65 16.51
CA THR A 123 -5.74 10.38 15.44
C THR A 123 -5.69 9.59 14.13
N PRO A 124 -6.64 9.79 13.20
CA PRO A 124 -6.60 9.14 11.89
C PRO A 124 -5.29 9.37 11.13
N GLN A 125 -4.69 10.56 11.29
CA GLN A 125 -3.44 10.91 10.62
C GLN A 125 -2.23 10.15 11.18
N GLU A 126 -2.10 10.02 12.51
CA GLU A 126 -1.04 9.22 13.14
C GLU A 126 -1.14 7.74 12.71
N GLN A 127 -2.36 7.23 12.60
CA GLN A 127 -2.60 5.87 12.11
C GLN A 127 -2.23 5.74 10.63
N LEU A 128 -2.55 6.73 9.80
CA LEU A 128 -2.13 6.74 8.40
C LEU A 128 -0.60 6.78 8.25
N GLN A 129 0.11 7.55 9.09
CA GLN A 129 1.57 7.60 9.09
C GLN A 129 2.20 6.26 9.43
N ALA A 130 1.71 5.60 10.49
CA ALA A 130 2.17 4.28 10.87
C ALA A 130 1.90 3.25 9.77
N LEU A 131 0.73 3.33 9.12
CA LEU A 131 0.40 2.47 7.99
C LEU A 131 1.35 2.72 6.81
N ALA A 132 1.56 3.98 6.42
CA ALA A 132 2.41 4.33 5.29
C ALA A 132 3.85 3.80 5.45
N ASP A 133 4.44 3.92 6.65
CA ASP A 133 5.76 3.33 6.96
C ASP A 133 5.74 1.80 6.85
N SER A 134 4.68 1.16 7.32
CA SER A 134 4.55 -0.30 7.25
C SER A 134 4.43 -0.81 5.81
N ILE A 135 3.66 -0.12 4.97
CA ILE A 135 3.55 -0.41 3.54
C ILE A 135 4.88 -0.19 2.83
N TYR A 136 5.56 0.92 3.11
CA TYR A 136 6.86 1.20 2.51
C TYR A 136 7.89 0.12 2.84
N ARG A 137 7.96 -0.31 4.11
CA ARG A 137 8.84 -1.42 4.53
C ARG A 137 8.47 -2.75 3.88
N PHE A 138 7.18 -3.04 3.74
CA PHE A 138 6.71 -4.25 3.06
C PHE A 138 7.15 -4.28 1.60
N LEU A 139 7.01 -3.16 0.88
CA LEU A 139 7.50 -3.03 -0.50
C LEU A 139 9.04 -3.11 -0.60
N LEU A 140 9.77 -2.52 0.36
CA LEU A 140 11.23 -2.67 0.40
C LEU A 140 11.66 -4.12 0.60
N GLN A 141 10.98 -4.86 1.47
CA GLN A 141 11.26 -6.28 1.70
C GLN A 141 11.06 -7.11 0.43
N ASP A 142 10.03 -6.82 -0.36
CA ASP A 142 9.81 -7.42 -1.68
C ASP A 142 11.01 -7.20 -2.60
N VAL A 143 11.46 -5.95 -2.73
CA VAL A 143 12.63 -5.59 -3.55
C VAL A 143 13.90 -6.30 -3.07
N PHE A 144 14.11 -6.42 -1.75
CA PHE A 144 15.28 -7.11 -1.21
C PHE A 144 15.22 -8.62 -1.45
N LYS A 145 14.05 -9.24 -1.33
CA LYS A 145 13.87 -10.67 -1.65
C LYS A 145 14.15 -10.93 -3.12
N GLU A 146 13.54 -10.14 -4.02
CA GLU A 146 13.79 -10.24 -5.45
C GLU A 146 15.29 -10.12 -5.74
N THR A 147 15.94 -9.08 -5.22
CA THR A 147 17.39 -8.88 -5.42
C THR A 147 18.22 -10.05 -4.88
N ALA A 148 17.87 -10.59 -3.71
CA ALA A 148 18.57 -11.72 -3.12
C ALA A 148 18.41 -13.00 -3.96
N GLU A 149 17.23 -13.24 -4.53
CA GLU A 149 16.98 -14.35 -5.46
C GLU A 149 17.87 -14.22 -6.71
N TRP A 150 17.92 -13.04 -7.33
CA TRP A 150 18.80 -12.77 -8.48
C TRP A 150 20.29 -12.95 -8.14
N CYS A 151 20.76 -12.40 -7.01
CA CYS A 151 22.14 -12.54 -6.57
C CYS A 151 22.50 -14.00 -6.23
N GLY A 152 21.59 -14.74 -5.59
CA GLY A 152 21.75 -16.16 -5.28
C GLY A 152 21.74 -17.06 -6.53
N HIS A 153 21.03 -16.66 -7.58
CA HIS A 153 21.04 -17.37 -8.86
C HIS A 153 22.32 -17.11 -9.66
N MET A 154 22.90 -15.91 -9.58
CA MET A 154 24.17 -15.60 -10.27
C MET A 154 25.41 -16.21 -9.60
N SER A 155 25.40 -16.51 -8.30
CA SER A 155 26.53 -17.18 -7.63
C SER A 155 26.64 -18.69 -7.96
N SER A 156 25.59 -19.29 -8.55
CA SER A 156 25.58 -20.70 -8.95
C SER A 156 26.16 -20.97 -10.35
N VAL A 157 26.57 -19.94 -11.11
CA VAL A 157 27.07 -20.10 -12.50
C VAL A 157 28.60 -20.24 -12.57
N VAL A 158 29.31 -20.22 -11.44
CA VAL A 158 30.74 -20.59 -11.39
C VAL A 158 30.85 -22.00 -10.83
N GLY A 159 30.53 -22.99 -11.69
CA GLY A 159 30.89 -24.38 -11.40
C GLY A 159 32.41 -24.51 -11.22
N PRO A 160 32.89 -25.39 -10.32
CA PRO A 160 34.31 -25.62 -10.17
C PRO A 160 34.88 -26.12 -11.51
N MET A 161 35.89 -25.40 -12.03
CA MET A 161 36.79 -25.94 -13.06
C MET A 161 37.62 -27.08 -12.48
#